data_AF-A0A1M5R5H3-F1
#
_entry.id   AF-A0A1M5R5H3-F1
#
_cell.length_a   1.000
_cell.length_b   1.000
_cell.length_c   1.000
_cell.angle_alpha   90.00
_cell.angle_beta   90.00
_cell.angle_gamma   90.00
#
_symmetry.space_group_name_H-M   'P 1'
#
loop_
_entity.id
_entity.type
_entity.pdbx_description
1 polymer ?
#
loop_
_entity_poly.entity_id
_entity_poly.type
_entity_poly.pdbx_seq_one_letter_code
_entity_poly.pdbx_strand_id
1 'polypeptide(L)'
;MKDNEINHLEEFQKIVLQQHENANKNINKELYDEILKTAEIIEKSDRSNTKEILNKLRERFKNEDLNQVTDIFIYCQNFLSTNEEPLPLPSQLCIAIGKLFTNENLHYTSSKVYSDDQIDGGSALSFLVYLAMHEKHTPYVLDFIKENFKGFSRNKKTECVFQLKETLPENEIAQQIIKDSGITKYELIFSTEEDSISTPVTFKMDHFEKADDNVKQDSQDLKSNISVPETKTKSQWWKFWAKSN
;
A
#
# COMPACT_ATOMS: atom_id res chain seq x y z
N MET A 1 19.92 -40.98 29.70
CA MET A 1 18.84 -40.05 29.34
C MET A 1 19.43 -39.13 28.29
N LYS A 2 18.95 -39.21 27.04
CA LYS A 2 19.42 -38.30 25.99
C LYS A 2 18.61 -37.01 26.14
N ASP A 3 19.32 -35.91 26.29
CA ASP A 3 18.73 -34.58 26.32
C ASP A 3 17.91 -34.38 25.04
N ASN A 4 16.64 -33.99 25.22
CA ASN A 4 15.83 -33.46 24.13
C ASN A 4 16.47 -32.12 23.75
N GLU A 5 17.40 -32.13 22.79
CA GLU A 5 17.81 -30.91 22.10
C GLU A 5 16.56 -30.31 21.44
N ILE A 6 16.06 -29.22 22.00
CA ILE A 6 14.97 -28.46 21.42
C ILE A 6 15.47 -27.95 20.08
N ASN A 7 14.89 -28.45 18.99
CA ASN A 7 15.21 -27.96 17.66
C ASN A 7 14.59 -26.56 17.51
N HIS A 8 15.37 -25.52 17.84
CA HIS A 8 14.94 -24.12 17.78
C HIS A 8 14.40 -23.71 16.40
N LEU A 9 14.83 -24.36 15.32
CA LEU A 9 14.29 -24.13 13.98
C LEU A 9 12.85 -24.64 13.85
N GLU A 10 12.55 -25.83 14.40
CA GLU A 10 11.19 -26.38 14.40
C GLU A 10 10.24 -25.56 15.28
N GLU A 11 10.73 -25.04 16.40
CA GLU A 11 9.97 -24.16 17.28
C GLU A 11 9.67 -22.81 16.59
N PHE A 12 10.66 -22.22 15.92
CA PHE A 12 10.47 -21.02 15.10
C PHE A 12 9.47 -21.26 13.95
N GLN A 13 9.57 -22.37 13.23
CA GLN A 13 8.63 -22.72 12.17
C GLN A 13 7.20 -22.87 12.70
N LYS A 14 7.02 -23.47 13.88
CA LYS A 14 5.69 -23.56 14.54
C LYS A 14 5.13 -22.20 14.88
N ILE A 15 5.95 -21.28 15.38
CA ILE A 15 5.53 -19.89 15.69
C ILE A 15 5.07 -19.19 14.41
N VAL A 16 5.85 -19.27 13.33
CA VAL A 16 5.49 -18.66 12.03
C VAL A 16 4.20 -19.26 11.47
N LEU A 17 4.04 -20.58 11.53
CA LEU A 17 2.81 -21.24 11.09
C LEU A 17 1.60 -20.83 11.92
N GLN A 18 1.75 -20.73 13.25
CA GLN A 18 0.68 -20.31 14.14
C GLN A 18 0.29 -18.84 13.90
N GLN A 19 1.25 -17.96 13.64
CA GLN A 19 0.99 -16.58 13.24
C GLN A 19 0.23 -16.51 11.91
N HIS A 20 0.66 -17.31 10.92
CA HIS A 20 -0.02 -17.41 9.63
C HIS A 20 -1.46 -17.90 9.78
N GLU A 21 -1.69 -18.97 10.53
CA GLU A 21 -3.04 -19.51 10.80
C GLU A 21 -3.93 -18.50 11.53
N ASN A 22 -3.37 -17.74 12.46
CA ASN A 22 -4.12 -16.72 13.19
C ASN A 22 -4.49 -15.53 12.30
N ALA A 23 -3.56 -15.05 11.46
CA ALA A 23 -3.84 -14.00 10.50
C ALA A 23 -4.89 -14.44 9.46
N ASN A 24 -4.78 -15.67 8.96
CA ASN A 24 -5.69 -16.25 7.97
C ASN A 24 -7.11 -16.50 8.50
N LYS A 25 -7.32 -16.54 9.83
CA LYS A 25 -8.69 -16.63 10.41
C LYS A 25 -9.50 -15.35 10.23
N ASN A 26 -8.84 -14.21 10.12
CA ASN A 26 -9.48 -12.89 10.13
C ASN A 26 -9.69 -12.31 8.73
N ILE A 27 -9.37 -13.07 7.69
CA ILE A 27 -9.45 -12.61 6.29
C ILE A 27 -10.63 -13.25 5.61
N ASN A 28 -11.34 -12.46 4.81
CA ASN A 28 -12.34 -12.98 3.90
C ASN A 28 -11.67 -13.85 2.82
N LYS A 29 -11.71 -15.17 3.03
CA LYS A 29 -11.08 -16.17 2.16
C LYS A 29 -11.65 -16.17 0.74
N GLU A 30 -12.94 -15.88 0.59
CA GLU A 30 -13.57 -15.84 -0.72
C GLU A 30 -12.96 -14.73 -1.58
N LEU A 31 -12.88 -13.51 -1.03
CA LEU A 31 -12.28 -12.37 -1.72
C LEU A 31 -10.77 -12.56 -1.94
N TYR A 32 -10.08 -13.14 -0.97
CA TYR A 32 -8.66 -13.46 -1.11
C TYR A 32 -8.40 -14.47 -2.23
N ASP A 33 -9.17 -15.57 -2.28
CA ASP A 33 -9.06 -16.58 -3.34
C ASP A 33 -9.40 -16.00 -4.71
N GLU A 34 -10.35 -15.06 -4.80
CA GLU A 34 -10.64 -14.33 -6.04
C GLU A 34 -9.43 -13.51 -6.52
N ILE A 35 -8.74 -12.82 -5.60
CA ILE A 35 -7.52 -12.07 -5.89
C ILE A 35 -6.40 -13.02 -6.36
N LEU A 36 -6.19 -14.15 -5.68
CA LEU A 36 -5.19 -15.14 -6.07
C LEU A 36 -5.48 -15.74 -7.44
N LYS A 37 -6.71 -16.17 -7.70
CA LYS A 37 -7.13 -16.69 -9.02
C LYS A 37 -6.91 -15.65 -10.11
N THR A 38 -7.22 -14.39 -9.83
CA THR A 38 -7.02 -13.30 -10.78
C THR A 38 -5.53 -13.06 -11.05
N ALA A 39 -4.68 -13.14 -10.02
CA ALA A 39 -3.23 -13.06 -10.17
C ALA A 39 -2.71 -14.19 -11.09
N GLU A 40 -3.13 -15.43 -10.86
CA GLU A 40 -2.76 -16.56 -11.74
C GLU A 40 -3.22 -16.37 -13.19
N ILE A 41 -4.44 -15.86 -13.40
CA ILE A 41 -4.95 -15.58 -14.74
C ILE A 41 -4.06 -14.55 -15.43
N ILE A 42 -3.66 -13.48 -14.74
CA ILE A 42 -2.79 -12.43 -15.30
C ILE A 42 -1.41 -13.00 -15.64
N GLU A 43 -0.82 -13.82 -14.78
CA GLU A 43 0.48 -14.46 -15.05
C GLU A 43 0.46 -15.38 -16.28
N LYS A 44 -0.67 -16.05 -16.51
CA LYS A 44 -0.86 -16.97 -17.63
C LYS A 44 -1.36 -16.29 -18.91
N SER A 45 -1.80 -15.03 -18.84
CA SER A 45 -2.39 -14.30 -19.96
C SER A 45 -1.39 -13.40 -20.68
N ASP A 46 -1.64 -13.16 -21.97
CA ASP A 46 -0.95 -12.09 -22.69
C ASP A 46 -1.30 -10.72 -22.11
N ARG A 47 -0.29 -9.84 -22.01
CA ARG A 47 -0.41 -8.51 -21.38
C ARG A 47 -1.57 -7.65 -21.92
N SER A 48 -2.03 -7.90 -23.15
CA SER A 48 -3.14 -7.17 -23.77
C SER A 48 -4.47 -7.29 -23.02
N ASN A 49 -4.71 -8.40 -22.31
CA ASN A 49 -6.00 -8.67 -21.66
C ASN A 49 -6.05 -8.20 -20.20
N THR A 50 -4.91 -7.80 -19.63
CA THR A 50 -4.76 -7.39 -18.23
C THR A 50 -5.76 -6.31 -17.82
N LYS A 51 -5.99 -5.31 -18.69
CA LYS A 51 -6.92 -4.20 -18.39
C LYS A 51 -8.36 -4.67 -18.23
N GLU A 52 -8.80 -5.60 -19.07
CA GLU A 52 -10.16 -6.16 -18.99
C GLU A 52 -10.33 -7.00 -17.73
N ILE A 53 -9.33 -7.83 -17.41
CA ILE A 53 -9.30 -8.66 -16.20
C ILE A 53 -9.41 -7.77 -14.94
N LEU A 54 -8.64 -6.68 -14.88
CA LEU A 54 -8.69 -5.74 -13.76
C LEU A 54 -10.03 -5.02 -13.62
N ASN A 55 -10.64 -4.63 -14.74
CA ASN A 55 -11.95 -4.00 -14.72
C ASN A 55 -13.01 -4.98 -14.19
N LYS A 56 -12.98 -6.24 -14.63
CA LYS A 56 -13.87 -7.29 -14.09
C LYS A 56 -13.69 -7.51 -12.59
N LEU A 57 -12.44 -7.57 -12.13
CA LEU A 57 -12.12 -7.66 -10.70
C LEU A 57 -12.70 -6.47 -9.93
N ARG A 58 -12.50 -5.25 -10.42
CA ARG A 58 -13.07 -4.05 -9.78
C ARG A 58 -14.60 -4.08 -9.74
N GLU A 59 -15.26 -4.42 -10.84
CA GLU A 59 -16.72 -4.52 -10.87
C GLU A 59 -17.25 -5.53 -9.84
N ARG A 60 -16.57 -6.68 -9.68
CA ARG A 60 -16.92 -7.68 -8.67
C ARG A 60 -16.82 -7.12 -7.24
N PHE A 61 -15.77 -6.35 -6.96
CA PHE A 61 -15.49 -5.78 -5.63
C PHE A 61 -16.33 -4.54 -5.29
N LYS A 62 -17.04 -3.93 -6.25
CA LYS A 62 -17.91 -2.76 -5.96
C LYS A 62 -19.01 -3.02 -4.94
N ASN A 63 -19.48 -4.27 -4.84
CA ASN A 63 -20.57 -4.66 -3.97
C ASN A 63 -20.10 -5.34 -2.68
N GLU A 64 -18.79 -5.31 -2.42
CA GLU A 64 -18.15 -5.96 -1.28
C GLU A 64 -17.70 -4.94 -0.24
N ASP A 65 -17.44 -5.40 0.98
CA ASP A 65 -16.79 -4.58 2.00
C ASP A 65 -15.32 -4.33 1.61
N LEU A 66 -15.05 -3.15 1.06
CA LEU A 66 -13.71 -2.75 0.61
C LEU A 66 -12.69 -2.65 1.75
N ASN A 67 -13.12 -2.58 3.02
CA ASN A 67 -12.20 -2.64 4.16
C ASN A 67 -11.46 -3.98 4.20
N GLN A 68 -12.09 -5.07 3.74
CA GLN A 68 -11.46 -6.39 3.62
C GLN A 68 -10.24 -6.36 2.69
N VAL A 69 -10.21 -5.47 1.68
CA VAL A 69 -9.06 -5.33 0.77
C VAL A 69 -7.84 -4.79 1.53
N THR A 70 -8.04 -3.96 2.55
CA THR A 70 -6.95 -3.51 3.44
C THR A 70 -6.38 -4.69 4.22
N ASP A 71 -7.25 -5.47 4.86
CA ASP A 71 -6.81 -6.62 5.67
C ASP A 71 -6.13 -7.68 4.80
N ILE A 72 -6.62 -7.90 3.57
CA ILE A 72 -5.97 -8.78 2.58
C ILE A 72 -4.61 -8.23 2.15
N PHE A 73 -4.48 -6.93 1.88
CA PHE A 73 -3.19 -6.33 1.52
C PHE A 73 -2.15 -6.52 2.62
N ILE A 74 -2.52 -6.22 3.87
CA ILE A 74 -1.62 -6.38 5.03
C ILE A 74 -1.16 -7.83 5.14
N TYR A 75 -2.07 -8.79 4.99
CA TYR A 75 -1.72 -10.20 4.99
C TYR A 75 -0.79 -10.59 3.83
N CYS A 76 -1.04 -10.09 2.63
CA CYS A 76 -0.16 -10.34 1.49
C CYS A 76 1.24 -9.80 1.77
N GLN A 77 1.37 -8.63 2.39
CA GLN A 77 2.66 -8.06 2.78
C GLN A 77 3.38 -8.91 3.83
N ASN A 78 2.65 -9.47 4.78
CA ASN A 78 3.25 -10.22 5.88
C ASN A 78 3.67 -11.64 5.46
N PHE A 79 2.95 -12.28 4.53
CA PHE A 79 3.10 -13.72 4.26
C PHE A 79 3.37 -14.09 2.80
N LEU A 80 3.09 -13.21 1.84
CA LEU A 80 3.35 -13.46 0.42
C LEU A 80 4.51 -12.62 -0.14
N SER A 81 4.97 -11.61 0.60
CA SER A 81 6.17 -10.87 0.23
C SER A 81 7.40 -11.76 0.32
N THR A 82 7.81 -12.29 -0.82
CA THR A 82 9.23 -12.52 -1.08
C THR A 82 9.89 -11.13 -1.11
N ASN A 83 11.17 -10.99 -0.73
CA ASN A 83 11.92 -9.73 -0.84
C ASN A 83 12.16 -9.29 -2.32
N GLU A 84 11.24 -9.65 -3.21
CA GLU A 84 11.35 -9.50 -4.65
C GLU A 84 10.73 -8.18 -5.09
N GLU A 85 11.49 -7.45 -5.91
CA GLU A 85 10.91 -6.47 -6.81
C GLU A 85 10.55 -7.17 -8.13
N PRO A 86 9.30 -7.04 -8.61
CA PRO A 86 8.21 -6.17 -8.12
C PRO A 86 7.42 -6.75 -6.95
N LEU A 87 6.60 -5.90 -6.29
CA LEU A 87 5.62 -6.34 -5.28
C LEU A 87 4.86 -7.59 -5.75
N PRO A 88 4.49 -8.52 -4.84
CA PRO A 88 3.66 -9.66 -5.20
C PRO A 88 2.40 -9.22 -5.94
N LEU A 89 2.05 -9.94 -7.01
CA LEU A 89 0.90 -9.60 -7.85
C LEU A 89 -0.43 -9.46 -7.05
N PRO A 90 -0.73 -10.29 -6.04
CA PRO A 90 -1.89 -10.08 -5.16
C PRO A 90 -1.92 -8.71 -4.48
N SER A 91 -0.77 -8.22 -4.00
CA SER A 91 -0.64 -6.89 -3.40
C SER A 91 -0.92 -5.78 -4.43
N GLN A 92 -0.42 -5.95 -5.67
CA GLN A 92 -0.72 -5.03 -6.76
C GLN A 92 -2.22 -5.00 -7.10
N LEU A 93 -2.89 -6.15 -7.07
CA LEU A 93 -4.33 -6.25 -7.30
C LEU A 93 -5.13 -5.55 -6.19
N CYS A 94 -4.71 -5.66 -4.93
CA CYS A 94 -5.31 -4.90 -3.84
C CYS A 94 -5.20 -3.38 -4.07
N ILE A 95 -4.03 -2.89 -4.52
CA ILE A 95 -3.85 -1.47 -4.90
C ILE A 95 -4.75 -1.09 -6.07
N ALA A 96 -4.92 -1.98 -7.05
CA ALA A 96 -5.79 -1.76 -8.19
C ALA A 96 -7.27 -1.68 -7.79
N ILE A 97 -7.73 -2.55 -6.88
CA ILE A 97 -9.08 -2.51 -6.29
C ILE A 97 -9.23 -1.24 -5.44
N GLY A 98 -8.18 -0.84 -4.73
CA GLY A 98 -8.10 0.36 -3.91
C GLY A 98 -8.52 1.65 -4.61
N LYS A 99 -8.50 1.71 -5.94
CA LYS A 99 -9.09 2.80 -6.74
C LYS A 99 -10.58 3.04 -6.41
N LEU A 100 -11.30 2.01 -5.97
CA LEU A 100 -12.71 2.08 -5.59
C LEU A 100 -12.95 2.70 -4.20
N PHE A 101 -11.92 2.78 -3.34
CA PHE A 101 -12.09 3.21 -1.94
C PHE A 101 -12.77 4.57 -1.82
N THR A 102 -13.59 4.73 -0.79
CA THR A 102 -14.09 6.03 -0.34
C THR A 102 -13.19 6.57 0.78
N ASN A 103 -13.46 7.78 1.24
CA ASN A 103 -12.77 8.32 2.41
C ASN A 103 -12.99 7.46 3.66
N GLU A 104 -14.13 6.77 3.79
CA GLU A 104 -14.38 5.84 4.90
C GLU A 104 -13.43 4.65 4.84
N ASN A 105 -13.18 4.09 3.65
CA ASN A 105 -12.23 2.99 3.50
C ASN A 105 -10.79 3.46 3.75
N LEU A 106 -10.41 4.64 3.25
CA LEU A 106 -9.11 5.24 3.55
C LEU A 106 -8.93 5.50 5.05
N HIS A 107 -10.01 5.89 5.74
CA HIS A 107 -10.00 6.08 7.18
C HIS A 107 -9.82 4.76 7.94
N TYR A 108 -10.48 3.69 7.49
CA TYR A 108 -10.26 2.34 8.02
C TYR A 108 -8.78 1.94 7.88
N THR A 109 -8.18 2.09 6.69
CA THR A 109 -6.74 1.82 6.50
C THR A 109 -5.86 2.69 7.41
N SER A 110 -6.20 3.96 7.54
CA SER A 110 -5.50 4.91 8.43
C SER A 110 -5.55 4.49 9.90
N SER A 111 -6.67 3.93 10.36
CA SER A 111 -6.78 3.42 11.73
C SER A 111 -5.82 2.25 12.00
N LYS A 112 -5.55 1.42 10.98
CA LYS A 112 -4.64 0.26 11.09
C LYS A 112 -3.17 0.68 11.19
N VAL A 113 -2.80 1.88 10.74
CA VAL A 113 -1.43 2.43 10.92
C VAL A 113 -1.03 2.50 12.39
N TYR A 114 -2.01 2.63 13.29
CA TYR A 114 -1.84 2.67 14.74
C TYR A 114 -1.95 1.31 15.41
N SER A 115 -1.94 0.21 14.65
CA SER A 115 -1.83 -1.13 15.24
C SER A 115 -0.62 -1.21 16.16
N ASP A 116 -0.79 -1.89 17.30
CA ASP A 116 0.30 -2.23 18.22
C ASP A 116 1.34 -3.13 17.55
N ASP A 117 0.91 -3.91 16.56
CA ASP A 117 1.80 -4.64 15.67
C ASP A 117 2.45 -3.67 14.67
N GLN A 118 3.76 -3.46 14.84
CA GLN A 118 4.55 -2.56 14.00
C GLN A 118 4.58 -3.01 12.53
N ILE A 119 4.48 -4.32 12.27
CA ILE A 119 4.47 -4.88 10.91
C ILE A 119 3.13 -4.53 10.25
N ASP A 120 2.01 -4.83 10.90
CA ASP A 120 0.68 -4.49 10.37
C ASP A 120 0.53 -2.99 10.15
N GLY A 121 0.95 -2.19 11.13
CA GLY A 121 0.90 -0.73 11.03
C GLY A 121 1.81 -0.17 9.93
N GLY A 122 2.96 -0.80 9.68
CA GLY A 122 3.86 -0.47 8.56
C GLY A 122 3.22 -0.83 7.22
N SER A 123 2.70 -2.05 7.09
CA SER A 123 1.97 -2.53 5.92
C SER A 123 0.76 -1.64 5.58
N ALA A 124 -0.01 -1.21 6.57
CA ALA A 124 -1.12 -0.27 6.38
C ALA A 124 -0.67 1.11 5.88
N LEU A 125 0.43 1.64 6.43
CA LEU A 125 1.00 2.91 6.00
C LEU A 125 1.52 2.82 4.56
N SER A 126 2.20 1.72 4.23
CA SER A 126 2.65 1.42 2.87
C SER A 126 1.48 1.35 1.90
N PHE A 127 0.38 0.70 2.31
CA PHE A 127 -0.81 0.64 1.48
C PHE A 127 -1.39 2.02 1.18
N LEU A 128 -1.50 2.90 2.17
CA LEU A 128 -1.93 4.28 1.97
C LEU A 128 -1.05 5.01 0.96
N VAL A 129 0.27 4.90 1.08
CA VAL A 129 1.22 5.53 0.14
C VAL A 129 1.01 5.00 -1.29
N TYR A 130 0.76 3.70 -1.47
CA TYR A 130 0.41 3.16 -2.78
C TYR A 130 -0.96 3.66 -3.28
N LEU A 131 -1.93 3.82 -2.39
CA LEU A 131 -3.25 4.36 -2.77
C LEU A 131 -3.16 5.81 -3.22
N ALA A 132 -2.22 6.60 -2.68
CA ALA A 132 -1.97 7.98 -3.11
C ALA A 132 -1.45 8.10 -4.55
N MET A 133 -1.08 7.00 -5.20
CA MET A 133 -0.80 6.98 -6.64
C MET A 133 -2.06 7.18 -7.49
N HIS A 134 -3.24 6.92 -6.92
CA HIS A 134 -4.50 7.30 -7.55
C HIS A 134 -4.83 8.74 -7.17
N GLU A 135 -4.93 9.64 -8.15
CA GLU A 135 -5.11 11.08 -7.94
C GLU A 135 -6.24 11.45 -6.97
N LYS A 136 -7.35 10.69 -6.98
CA LYS A 136 -8.49 10.96 -6.08
C LYS A 136 -8.14 10.79 -4.59
N HIS A 137 -7.15 9.97 -4.28
CA HIS A 137 -6.76 9.59 -2.93
C HIS A 137 -5.56 10.40 -2.42
N THR A 138 -4.78 10.98 -3.34
CA THR A 138 -3.54 11.69 -3.03
C THR A 138 -3.71 12.75 -1.94
N PRO A 139 -4.72 13.66 -2.00
CA PRO A 139 -4.87 14.70 -0.98
C PRO A 139 -5.10 14.11 0.41
N TYR A 140 -6.07 13.19 0.54
CA TYR A 140 -6.40 12.55 1.81
C TYR A 140 -5.17 11.88 2.44
N VAL A 141 -4.44 11.08 1.65
CA VAL A 141 -3.30 10.32 2.16
C VAL A 141 -2.16 11.23 2.58
N LEU A 142 -1.82 12.24 1.75
CA LEU A 142 -0.71 13.13 2.06
C LEU A 142 -1.02 14.04 3.24
N ASP A 143 -2.27 14.48 3.41
CA ASP A 143 -2.71 15.23 4.59
C ASP A 143 -2.63 14.37 5.85
N PHE A 144 -3.15 13.13 5.79
CA PHE A 144 -3.01 12.16 6.89
C PHE A 144 -1.54 11.97 7.28
N ILE A 145 -0.64 11.72 6.31
CA ILE A 145 0.78 11.52 6.59
C ILE A 145 1.34 12.79 7.22
N LYS A 146 1.12 13.96 6.63
CA LYS A 146 1.68 15.24 7.09
C LYS A 146 1.27 15.57 8.53
N GLU A 147 -0.01 15.38 8.86
CA GLU A 147 -0.54 15.67 10.20
C GLU A 147 -0.01 14.70 11.26
N ASN A 148 0.23 13.44 10.89
CA ASN A 148 0.56 12.36 11.83
C ASN A 148 2.03 11.96 11.81
N PHE A 149 2.83 12.50 10.87
CA PHE A 149 4.22 12.12 10.64
C PHE A 149 5.04 12.17 11.93
N LYS A 150 4.83 13.20 12.76
CA LYS A 150 5.54 13.36 14.03
C LYS A 150 5.34 12.18 14.99
N GLY A 151 4.14 11.61 15.02
CA GLY A 151 3.75 10.50 15.90
C GLY A 151 4.22 9.13 15.42
N PHE A 152 4.66 8.99 14.17
CA PHE A 152 5.17 7.73 13.65
C PHE A 152 6.47 7.30 14.35
N SER A 153 6.63 5.98 14.54
CA SER A 153 7.90 5.38 14.98
C SER A 153 9.02 5.69 13.99
N ARG A 154 10.27 5.54 14.42
CA ARG A 154 11.42 5.84 13.56
C ARG A 154 11.42 5.00 12.28
N ASN A 155 11.12 3.71 12.40
CA ASN A 155 11.03 2.82 11.23
C ASN A 155 9.90 3.23 10.28
N LYS A 156 8.70 3.52 10.80
CA LYS A 156 7.57 4.01 9.99
C LYS A 156 7.90 5.31 9.26
N LYS A 157 8.59 6.26 9.92
CA LYS A 157 9.07 7.50 9.27
C LYS A 157 10.04 7.19 8.13
N THR A 158 11.06 6.38 8.39
CA THR A 158 12.08 6.02 7.39
C THR A 158 11.44 5.34 6.18
N GLU A 159 10.57 4.36 6.41
CA GLU A 159 9.88 3.62 5.36
C GLU A 159 8.94 4.53 4.55
N CYS A 160 8.15 5.36 5.23
CA CYS A 160 7.25 6.32 4.59
C CYS A 160 8.01 7.30 3.69
N VAL A 161 9.12 7.86 4.17
CA VAL A 161 9.96 8.79 3.37
C VAL A 161 10.55 8.06 2.15
N PHE A 162 11.02 6.84 2.33
CA PHE A 162 11.52 6.02 1.22
C PHE A 162 10.43 5.77 0.18
N GLN A 163 9.26 5.31 0.61
CA GLN A 163 8.14 5.00 -0.29
C GLN A 163 7.61 6.24 -1.00
N LEU A 164 7.41 7.37 -0.30
CA LEU A 164 6.98 8.63 -0.91
C LEU A 164 7.94 9.09 -2.01
N LYS A 165 9.24 8.91 -1.80
CA LYS A 165 10.27 9.24 -2.81
C LYS A 165 10.16 8.37 -4.05
N GLU A 166 9.87 7.08 -3.89
CA GLU A 166 9.76 6.14 -5.00
C GLU A 166 8.42 6.23 -5.74
N THR A 167 7.31 6.42 -5.01
CA THR A 167 5.95 6.38 -5.58
C THR A 167 5.46 7.74 -6.07
N LEU A 168 5.82 8.82 -5.38
CA LEU A 168 5.36 10.19 -5.65
C LEU A 168 6.54 11.18 -5.78
N PRO A 169 7.57 10.91 -6.62
CA PRO A 169 8.79 11.70 -6.69
C PRO A 169 8.56 13.16 -7.11
N GLU A 170 7.50 13.43 -7.86
CA GLU A 170 7.18 14.75 -8.44
C GLU A 170 6.13 15.52 -7.63
N ASN A 171 5.52 14.91 -6.59
CA ASN A 171 4.48 15.56 -5.80
C ASN A 171 5.09 16.54 -4.78
N GLU A 172 4.71 17.81 -4.84
CA GLU A 172 5.28 18.87 -3.99
C GLU A 172 5.07 18.64 -2.49
N ILE A 173 3.89 18.13 -2.10
CA ILE A 173 3.58 17.84 -0.69
C ILE A 173 4.44 16.66 -0.20
N ALA A 174 4.58 15.61 -1.01
CA ALA A 174 5.44 14.47 -0.69
C ALA A 174 6.92 14.90 -0.55
N GLN A 175 7.41 15.72 -1.49
CA GLN A 175 8.77 16.30 -1.41
C GLN A 175 8.97 17.14 -0.16
N GLN A 176 7.96 17.93 0.23
CA GLN A 176 8.00 18.73 1.44
C GLN A 176 8.07 17.85 2.71
N ILE A 177 7.25 16.80 2.80
CA ILE A 177 7.31 15.81 3.90
C ILE A 177 8.71 15.18 3.99
N ILE A 178 9.27 14.76 2.85
CA ILE A 178 10.62 14.17 2.77
C ILE A 178 11.67 15.17 3.28
N LYS A 179 11.62 16.42 2.82
CA LYS A 179 12.55 17.48 3.23
C LYS A 179 12.46 17.79 4.72
N ASP A 180 11.24 17.93 5.24
CA ASP A 180 10.98 18.26 6.64
C ASP A 180 11.32 17.11 7.59
N SER A 181 11.35 15.87 7.08
CA SER A 181 11.72 14.69 7.88
C SER A 181 13.17 14.72 8.39
N GLY A 182 14.08 15.39 7.66
CA GLY A 182 15.52 15.35 7.94
C GLY A 182 16.18 13.97 7.75
N ILE A 183 15.46 12.98 7.21
CA ILE A 183 15.97 11.62 7.00
C ILE A 183 16.81 11.58 5.72
N THR A 184 18.12 11.45 5.89
CA THR A 184 19.08 11.36 4.79
C THR A 184 19.59 9.94 4.54
N LYS A 185 19.37 9.02 5.47
CA LYS A 185 19.80 7.62 5.41
C LYS A 185 18.62 6.70 5.73
N TYR A 186 18.34 5.76 4.84
CA TYR A 186 17.21 4.82 4.97
C TYR A 186 17.64 3.57 5.76
N GLU A 187 17.80 3.73 7.08
CA GLU A 187 18.17 2.63 7.97
C GLU A 187 17.01 2.27 8.89
N LEU A 188 16.68 0.98 8.92
CA LEU A 188 15.72 0.39 9.85
C LEU A 188 16.47 -0.08 11.10
N ILE A 189 15.89 0.22 12.27
CA ILE A 189 16.42 -0.25 13.56
C ILE A 189 15.63 -1.47 13.98
N PHE A 190 16.34 -2.58 14.17
CA PHE A 190 15.79 -3.80 14.73
C PHE A 190 16.31 -3.91 16.17
N SER A 191 15.58 -3.30 17.10
CA SER A 191 15.82 -3.45 18.55
C SER A 191 14.91 -4.55 19.09
N THR A 192 15.42 -5.36 20.02
CA THR A 192 14.60 -6.31 20.80
C THR A 192 13.97 -5.65 22.03
N GLU A 193 14.31 -4.39 22.31
CA GLU A 193 13.71 -3.57 23.35
C GLU A 193 12.61 -2.72 22.72
N GLU A 194 11.39 -2.78 23.27
CA GLU A 194 10.19 -2.10 22.78
C GLU A 194 10.43 -0.61 22.49
N ASP A 195 10.57 -0.24 21.21
CA ASP A 195 10.55 1.16 20.76
C ASP A 195 9.10 1.70 20.78
N SER A 196 8.49 1.71 21.96
CA SER A 196 7.16 2.28 22.25
C SER A 196 7.24 3.80 22.41
N ILE A 197 7.70 4.50 21.38
CA ILE A 197 7.66 5.98 21.32
C ILE A 197 6.51 6.48 20.42
N SER A 198 5.65 5.58 19.94
CA SER A 198 4.46 5.92 19.17
C SER A 198 3.43 6.59 20.08
N THR A 199 3.37 7.93 20.11
CA THR A 199 2.28 8.61 20.81
C THR A 199 1.01 8.56 19.96
N PRO A 200 -0.12 8.07 20.47
CA PRO A 200 -1.38 8.07 19.72
C PRO A 200 -1.81 9.51 19.44
N VAL A 201 -2.08 9.82 18.17
CA VAL A 201 -2.58 11.12 17.74
C VAL A 201 -4.10 11.05 17.63
N THR A 202 -4.80 11.93 18.35
CA THR A 202 -6.25 12.09 18.23
C THR A 202 -6.59 12.95 17.02
N PHE A 203 -7.32 12.38 16.05
CA PHE A 203 -7.88 13.11 14.93
C PHE A 203 -8.96 14.09 15.40
N LYS A 204 -8.89 15.33 14.91
CA LYS A 204 -10.02 16.26 14.99
C LYS A 204 -10.79 16.17 13.67
N MET A 205 -11.98 15.55 13.73
CA MET A 205 -12.93 15.57 12.62
C MET A 205 -13.67 16.90 12.61
N ASP A 206 -13.05 17.96 12.13
CA ASP A 206 -13.76 19.22 11.85
C ASP A 206 -13.51 19.64 10.40
N HIS A 207 -14.62 19.80 9.66
CA HIS A 207 -14.76 20.27 8.27
C HIS A 207 -14.73 19.22 7.14
N PHE A 208 -15.83 18.48 7.01
CA PHE A 208 -16.34 18.04 5.71
C PHE A 208 -17.75 18.61 5.48
N GLU A 209 -17.82 19.92 5.22
CA GLU A 209 -19.00 20.50 4.59
C GLU A 209 -18.89 20.36 3.07
N LYS A 210 -19.98 19.87 2.49
CA LYS A 210 -20.20 19.52 1.10
C LYS A 210 -19.97 20.71 0.16
N ALA A 211 -19.36 20.44 -0.99
CA ALA A 211 -19.55 21.27 -2.18
C ALA A 211 -19.78 20.35 -3.39
N ASP A 212 -21.04 20.25 -3.81
CA ASP A 212 -21.44 19.76 -5.13
C ASP A 212 -21.27 20.87 -6.17
N ASP A 213 -20.95 20.40 -7.38
CA ASP A 213 -21.14 20.99 -8.72
C ASP A 213 -20.53 22.36 -9.08
N ASN A 214 -19.63 22.34 -10.07
CA ASN A 214 -20.00 22.80 -11.41
C ASN A 214 -18.98 22.44 -12.50
N VAL A 215 -19.52 21.86 -13.58
CA VAL A 215 -18.92 21.60 -14.89
C VAL A 215 -18.60 22.91 -15.62
N LYS A 216 -17.46 22.96 -16.32
CA LYS A 216 -17.33 23.65 -17.63
C LYS A 216 -16.11 23.14 -18.43
N GLN A 217 -16.40 22.73 -19.67
CA GLN A 217 -15.45 22.47 -20.76
C GLN A 217 -14.67 23.73 -21.14
N ASP A 218 -13.42 23.58 -21.60
CA ASP A 218 -13.07 24.03 -22.95
C ASP A 218 -11.79 23.38 -23.48
N SER A 219 -11.77 23.20 -24.81
CA SER A 219 -10.75 22.51 -25.61
C SER A 219 -9.77 23.51 -26.25
N GLN A 220 -8.49 23.14 -26.45
CA GLN A 220 -7.78 23.14 -27.76
C GLN A 220 -6.24 22.98 -27.66
N ASP A 221 -5.76 21.94 -28.34
CA ASP A 221 -4.56 21.76 -29.20
C ASP A 221 -3.30 22.66 -29.09
N LEU A 222 -2.08 22.08 -29.06
CA LEU A 222 -1.24 21.73 -30.24
C LEU A 222 0.26 21.41 -29.89
N LYS A 223 0.70 20.20 -30.26
CA LYS A 223 2.02 19.69 -30.74
C LYS A 223 3.36 20.37 -30.36
N SER A 224 4.35 19.55 -29.98
CA SER A 224 5.56 19.31 -30.80
C SER A 224 6.43 18.14 -30.29
N ASN A 225 6.97 17.38 -31.25
CA ASN A 225 7.89 16.24 -31.10
C ASN A 225 9.31 16.70 -30.76
N ILE A 226 10.05 15.94 -29.95
CA ILE A 226 11.48 15.61 -30.17
C ILE A 226 11.75 14.23 -29.55
N SER A 227 12.26 13.34 -30.39
CA SER A 227 12.73 11.99 -30.06
C SER A 227 14.21 12.00 -29.68
N VAL A 228 14.54 11.40 -28.53
CA VAL A 228 15.91 10.95 -28.19
C VAL A 228 15.81 9.49 -27.72
N PRO A 229 16.62 8.56 -28.27
CA PRO A 229 16.51 7.14 -27.95
C PRO A 229 17.32 6.82 -26.68
N GLU A 230 16.64 6.64 -25.55
CA GLU A 230 17.29 6.23 -24.30
C GLU A 230 17.00 4.76 -23.94
N THR A 231 18.12 4.06 -23.75
CA THR A 231 18.37 2.82 -23.04
C THR A 231 17.21 2.23 -22.23
N LYS A 232 16.92 0.94 -22.46
CA LYS A 232 15.99 0.08 -21.69
C LYS A 232 16.34 0.09 -20.18
N THR A 233 15.89 1.11 -19.48
CA THR A 233 15.67 1.08 -18.03
C THR A 233 14.51 0.11 -17.79
N LYS A 234 14.68 -0.87 -16.90
CA LYS A 234 13.58 -1.74 -16.46
C LYS A 234 12.45 -0.82 -15.98
N SER A 235 11.31 -0.87 -16.67
CA SER A 235 10.14 -0.07 -16.30
C SER A 235 9.76 -0.41 -14.86
N GLN A 236 9.67 0.61 -14.00
CA GLN A 236 9.09 0.48 -12.68
C GLN A 236 7.72 -0.21 -12.82
N TRP A 237 7.44 -1.20 -11.99
CA TRP A 237 6.25 -2.06 -12.15
C TRP A 237 4.94 -1.28 -12.06
N TRP A 238 4.96 -0.11 -11.41
CA TRP A 238 3.82 0.78 -11.35
C TRP A 238 3.61 1.64 -12.61
N LYS A 239 4.64 1.84 -13.44
CA LYS A 239 4.52 2.55 -14.73
C LYS A 239 3.69 1.77 -15.76
N PHE A 240 3.44 0.48 -15.52
CA PHE A 240 2.42 -0.26 -16.27
C PHE A 240 1.00 0.31 -16.06
N TRP A 241 0.75 0.95 -14.93
CA TRP A 241 -0.58 1.41 -14.51
C TRP A 241 -0.83 2.91 -14.75
N ALA A 242 0.22 3.71 -14.91
CA ALA A 242 0.14 5.17 -15.09
C ALA A 242 -0.41 5.61 -16.48
N LYS A 243 -0.43 4.73 -17.48
CA LYS A 243 -1.05 5.03 -18.78
C LYS A 243 -2.56 4.82 -18.71
N SER A 244 -3.24 5.75 -18.06
CA SER A 244 -4.70 5.82 -18.02
C SER A 244 -5.16 7.28 -18.04
N ASN A 245 -5.00 7.93 -19.19
CA ASN A 245 -5.92 8.99 -19.64
C ASN A 245 -6.68 8.43 -20.83
#